data_AF-A0AAV1KM42-F1
#
_entry.id   AF-A0AAV1KM42-F1
#
_cell.length_a   1.000
_cell.length_b   1.000
_cell.length_c   1.000
_cell.angle_alpha   90.00
_cell.angle_beta   90.00
_cell.angle_gamma   90.00
#
_symmetry.space_group_name_H-M   'P 1'
#
loop_
_entity.id
_entity.type
_entity.pdbx_description
1 polymer ?
#
loop_
_entity_poly.entity_id
_entity_poly.type
_entity_poly.pdbx_seq_one_letter_code
_entity_poly.pdbx_strand_id
1 'polypeptide(L)'
;MYYFSEEKYDLIHRDTGCALVCISRKLELLDENGDVNQENAQEFAISHGAEEEVATDLVADASDCVTQHKGVKDECLRALETAKCFRTKTKTSTGHPR
;
A
#
# COMPACT_ATOMS: atom_id res chain seq x y z
N MET A 1 -31.06 -0.36 -4.92
CA MET A 1 -29.82 -1.12 -5.13
C MET A 1 -28.82 -0.57 -4.12
N TYR A 2 -28.66 -1.23 -2.98
CA TYR A 2 -27.92 -0.73 -1.81
C TYR A 2 -26.62 -1.52 -1.66
N TYR A 3 -25.53 -1.01 -2.21
CA TYR A 3 -24.18 -1.38 -1.76
C TYR A 3 -23.70 -0.29 -0.81
N PHE A 4 -24.27 -0.26 0.39
CA PHE A 4 -23.99 0.73 1.43
C PHE A 4 -23.11 0.10 2.51
N SER A 5 -21.82 -0.11 2.19
CA SER A 5 -20.70 -0.35 3.12
C SER A 5 -19.41 -0.44 2.30
N GLU A 6 -18.84 0.73 1.99
CA GLU A 6 -17.78 0.94 0.99
C GLU A 6 -16.42 0.30 1.34
N GLU A 7 -16.19 -0.15 2.57
CA GLU A 7 -14.83 -0.52 3.01
C GLU A 7 -14.43 -2.00 2.85
N LYS A 8 -15.38 -2.90 2.51
CA LYS A 8 -15.16 -4.35 2.55
C LYS A 8 -14.86 -5.00 1.18
N TYR A 9 -15.13 -4.33 0.07
CA TYR A 9 -15.15 -4.97 -1.25
C TYR A 9 -13.98 -4.63 -2.19
N ASP A 10 -13.17 -3.60 -1.92
CA ASP A 10 -12.17 -3.19 -2.91
C ASP A 10 -10.90 -4.05 -2.88
N LEU A 11 -10.51 -4.59 -1.72
CA LEU A 11 -9.30 -5.40 -1.55
C LEU A 11 -9.55 -6.92 -1.55
N ILE A 12 -10.54 -7.42 -2.27
CA ILE A 12 -10.84 -8.87 -2.34
C ILE A 12 -10.62 -9.46 -3.73
N HIS A 13 -10.57 -8.64 -4.77
CA HIS A 13 -10.41 -9.11 -6.14
C HIS A 13 -8.95 -9.08 -6.57
N ARG A 14 -8.50 -10.17 -7.20
CA ARG A 14 -7.15 -10.28 -7.78
C ARG A 14 -6.86 -9.12 -8.75
N ASP A 15 -7.86 -8.69 -9.51
CA ASP A 15 -7.72 -7.60 -10.47
C ASP A 15 -7.41 -6.25 -9.80
N THR A 16 -7.97 -5.99 -8.61
CA THR A 16 -7.57 -4.83 -7.81
C THR A 16 -6.09 -4.94 -7.41
N GLY A 17 -5.64 -6.13 -7.04
CA GLY A 17 -4.22 -6.41 -6.79
C GLY A 17 -3.34 -6.09 -8.00
N CYS A 18 -3.75 -6.48 -9.20
CA CYS A 18 -3.01 -6.16 -10.42
C CYS A 18 -3.03 -4.65 -10.74
N ALA A 19 -4.15 -3.97 -10.48
CA ALA A 19 -4.23 -2.51 -10.63
C ALA A 19 -3.26 -1.80 -9.67
N LEU A 20 -3.15 -2.26 -8.42
CA LEU A 20 -2.20 -1.75 -7.45
C LEU A 20 -0.75 -1.91 -7.93
N VAL A 21 -0.38 -3.10 -8.42
CA VAL A 21 0.95 -3.34 -9.02
C VAL A 21 1.23 -2.37 -10.17
N CYS A 22 0.24 -2.19 -11.07
CA CYS A 22 0.36 -1.29 -12.21
C CYS A 22 0.63 0.16 -11.77
N ILE A 23 -0.17 0.65 -10.81
CA ILE A 23 -0.03 2.02 -10.29
C ILE A 23 1.31 2.18 -9.56
N SER A 24 1.66 1.24 -8.67
CA SER A 24 2.90 1.29 -7.89
C SER A 24 4.14 1.28 -8.77
N ARG A 25 4.17 0.49 -9.86
CA ARG A 25 5.28 0.49 -10.81
C ARG A 25 5.33 1.77 -11.65
N LYS A 26 4.18 2.29 -12.08
CA LYS A 26 4.11 3.53 -12.86
C LYS A 26 4.62 4.75 -12.06
N LEU A 27 4.38 4.73 -10.75
CA LEU A 27 4.86 5.73 -9.80
C LEU A 27 6.24 5.39 -9.22
N GLU A 28 6.86 4.30 -9.68
CA GLU A 28 8.18 3.85 -9.23
C GLU A 28 8.28 3.68 -7.70
N LEU A 29 7.17 3.32 -7.05
CA LEU A 29 7.08 3.06 -5.60
C LEU A 29 7.65 1.70 -5.23
N LEU A 30 7.81 0.81 -6.21
CA LEU A 30 8.42 -0.50 -6.05
C LEU A 30 9.67 -0.59 -6.93
N ASP A 31 10.70 -1.26 -6.44
CA ASP A 31 11.89 -1.62 -7.21
C ASP A 31 11.63 -2.83 -8.13
N GLU A 32 12.66 -3.25 -8.86
CA GLU A 32 12.59 -4.41 -9.78
C GLU A 32 12.31 -5.74 -9.06
N ASN A 33 12.57 -5.83 -7.76
CA ASN A 33 12.32 -7.00 -6.93
C ASN A 33 10.91 -6.99 -6.32
N GLY A 34 10.18 -5.88 -6.46
CA GLY A 34 8.89 -5.66 -5.82
C GLY A 34 9.00 -5.22 -4.36
N ASP A 35 10.18 -4.74 -3.93
CA ASP A 35 10.41 -4.08 -2.66
C ASP A 35 10.08 -2.59 -2.75
N VAL A 36 9.77 -1.94 -1.62
CA VAL A 36 9.45 -0.50 -1.62
C VAL A 36 10.68 0.32 -1.96
N ASN A 37 10.57 1.18 -2.98
CA ASN A 37 11.57 2.22 -3.21
C ASN A 37 11.36 3.32 -2.16
N GLN A 38 12.24 3.37 -1.15
CA GLN A 38 12.06 4.24 0.00
C GLN A 38 12.07 5.73 -0.37
N GLU A 39 12.97 6.14 -1.26
CA GLU A 39 13.10 7.54 -1.70
C GLU A 39 11.82 7.98 -2.43
N ASN A 40 11.42 7.25 -3.47
CA ASN A 40 10.24 7.58 -4.26
C ASN A 40 8.96 7.51 -3.43
N ALA A 41 8.84 6.54 -2.52
CA ALA A 41 7.67 6.41 -1.66
C ALA A 41 7.57 7.55 -0.62
N GLN A 42 8.71 8.01 -0.09
CA GLN A 42 8.75 9.14 0.83
C GLN A 42 8.41 10.45 0.10
N GLU A 43 9.02 10.69 -1.06
CA GLU A 43 8.71 11.86 -1.90
C GLU A 43 7.24 11.86 -2.32
N PHE A 44 6.71 10.70 -2.73
CA PHE A 44 5.30 10.54 -3.06
C PHE A 44 4.40 10.94 -1.87
N ALA A 45 4.65 10.40 -0.68
CA ALA A 45 3.85 10.74 0.50
C ALA A 45 3.90 12.24 0.84
N ILE A 46 5.10 12.86 0.79
CA ILE A 46 5.28 14.29 1.07
C ILE A 46 4.58 15.15 0.01
N SER A 47 4.73 14.81 -1.27
CA SER A 47 4.09 15.54 -2.39
C SER A 47 2.56 15.48 -2.32
N HIS A 48 2.01 14.47 -1.63
CA HIS A 48 0.59 14.29 -1.37
C HIS A 48 0.12 14.80 0.01
N GLY A 49 0.97 15.55 0.72
CA GLY A 49 0.60 16.31 1.91
C GLY A 49 0.92 15.65 3.24
N ALA A 50 1.70 14.57 3.26
CA ALA A 50 2.23 14.03 4.51
C ALA A 50 3.38 14.91 5.03
N GLU A 51 3.42 15.15 6.34
CA GLU A 51 4.62 15.67 7.00
C GLU A 51 5.74 14.63 6.91
N GLU A 52 7.00 15.07 6.96
CA GLU A 52 8.18 14.20 6.75
C GLU A 52 8.22 13.00 7.72
N GLU A 53 7.86 13.22 8.99
CA GLU A 53 7.76 12.17 10.00
C GLU A 53 6.66 11.15 9.64
N VAL A 54 5.48 11.63 9.24
CA VAL A 54 4.37 10.78 8.79
C VAL A 54 4.73 10.02 7.52
N ALA A 55 5.40 10.65 6.57
CA ALA A 55 5.87 10.00 5.35
C ALA A 55 6.84 8.86 5.66
N THR A 56 7.78 9.08 6.60
CA THR A 56 8.73 8.06 7.05
C THR A 56 8.00 6.86 7.65
N ASP A 57 7.02 7.09 8.52
CA ASP A 57 6.23 6.03 9.14
C ASP A 57 5.41 5.23 8.10
N LEU A 58 4.81 5.91 7.11
CA LEU A 58 4.07 5.25 6.03
C LEU A 58 4.99 4.36 5.17
N VAL A 59 6.19 4.82 4.84
CA VAL A 59 7.16 4.03 4.07
C VAL A 59 7.65 2.81 4.85
N ALA A 60 7.87 2.98 6.15
CA ALA A 60 8.25 1.87 7.04
C ALA A 60 7.13 0.82 7.10
N ASP A 61 5.87 1.25 7.30
CA ASP A 61 4.72 0.34 7.33
C ASP A 61 4.49 -0.39 6.01
N ALA A 62 4.66 0.30 4.87
CA ALA A 62 4.58 -0.32 3.55
C ALA A 62 5.69 -1.37 3.35
N SER A 63 6.92 -1.05 3.73
CA SER A 63 8.08 -1.94 3.61
C SER A 63 7.92 -3.22 4.46
N ASP A 64 7.41 -3.08 5.68
CA ASP A 64 7.08 -4.19 6.56
C ASP A 64 6.03 -5.11 5.94
N CYS A 65 4.96 -4.54 5.39
CA CYS A 65 3.88 -5.29 4.76
C CYS A 65 4.35 -6.03 3.50
N VAL A 66 5.18 -5.40 2.67
CA VAL A 66 5.81 -6.08 1.52
C VAL A 66 6.65 -7.26 2.02
N THR A 67 7.47 -7.05 3.05
CA THR A 67 8.33 -8.09 3.63
C THR A 67 7.53 -9.27 4.18
N GLN A 68 6.45 -9.02 4.92
CA GLN A 68 5.57 -10.07 5.45
C GLN A 68 4.97 -10.96 4.36
N HIS A 69 4.67 -10.40 3.19
CA HIS A 69 3.99 -11.10 2.11
C HIS A 69 4.91 -11.52 0.95
N LYS A 70 6.25 -11.42 1.08
CA LYS A 70 7.22 -11.89 0.06
C LYS A 70 7.02 -13.33 -0.38
N GLY A 71 6.50 -14.20 0.49
CA GLY A 71 6.23 -15.60 0.19
C GLY A 71 5.05 -15.84 -0.79
N VAL A 72 4.22 -14.83 -1.07
CA VAL A 72 3.07 -14.95 -1.97
C VAL A 72 3.56 -14.90 -3.42
N LYS A 73 3.40 -16.01 -4.16
CA LYS A 73 3.93 -16.17 -5.53
C LYS A 73 3.22 -15.30 -6.57
N ASP A 74 1.90 -15.23 -6.53
CA ASP A 74 1.13 -14.37 -7.43
C ASP A 74 1.30 -12.91 -7.01
N GLU A 75 1.89 -12.11 -7.90
CA GLU A 75 2.21 -10.72 -7.61
C GLU A 75 0.97 -9.85 -7.34
N CYS A 76 -0.15 -10.11 -8.03
CA CYS A 76 -1.38 -9.37 -7.80
C CYS A 76 -1.97 -9.70 -6.43
N LEU A 77 -1.98 -10.98 -6.05
CA LEU A 77 -2.41 -11.39 -4.71
C LEU A 77 -1.46 -10.87 -3.63
N ARG A 78 -0.15 -10.85 -3.90
CA ARG A 78 0.85 -10.28 -2.98
C ARG A 78 0.57 -8.80 -2.73
N ALA A 79 0.38 -8.00 -3.78
CA ALA A 79 0.04 -6.60 -3.65
C ALA A 79 -1.29 -6.38 -2.90
N LEU A 80 -2.26 -7.28 -3.09
CA LEU A 80 -3.53 -7.24 -2.37
C LEU A 80 -3.34 -7.46 -0.87
N GLU A 81 -2.57 -8.48 -0.47
CA GLU A 81 -2.28 -8.77 0.95
C GLU A 81 -1.43 -7.66 1.58
N THR A 82 -0.42 -7.15 0.86
CA THR A 82 0.36 -5.98 1.28
C THR A 82 -0.54 -4.76 1.51
N ALA A 83 -1.46 -4.47 0.61
CA ALA A 83 -2.38 -3.33 0.76
C ALA A 83 -3.34 -3.50 1.94
N LYS A 84 -3.81 -4.72 2.23
CA LYS A 84 -4.63 -5.01 3.42
C LYS A 84 -3.84 -4.81 4.71
N CYS A 85 -2.61 -5.32 4.75
CA CYS A 85 -1.69 -5.13 5.87
C CYS A 85 -1.47 -3.63 6.13
N PHE A 86 -1.10 -2.88 5.08
CA PHE A 86 -0.82 -1.46 5.17
C PHE A 86 -2.04 -0.68 5.69
N ARG A 87 -3.22 -0.91 5.11
CA ARG A 87 -4.48 -0.29 5.55
C ARG A 87 -4.80 -0.58 7.02
N THR A 88 -4.44 -1.76 7.51
CA THR A 88 -4.69 -2.15 8.91
C THR A 88 -3.79 -1.37 9.85
N LYS A 89 -2.51 -1.23 9.51
CA LYS A 89 -1.53 -0.46 10.29
C LYS A 89 -1.84 1.04 10.31
N THR A 90 -2.18 1.63 9.17
CA THR A 90 -2.47 3.08 9.08
C THR A 90 -3.80 3.47 9.74
N LYS A 91 -4.77 2.55 9.82
CA LYS A 91 -6.00 2.77 10.62
C LYS A 91 -5.75 2.80 12.13
N THR A 92 -4.64 2.22 12.58
CA THR A 92 -4.27 2.19 14.00
C THR A 92 -3.34 3.31 14.42
N SER A 93 -2.68 3.99 13.47
CA SER A 93 -1.82 5.15 13.77
C SER A 93 -2.68 6.42 13.93
N THR A 94 -2.45 7.14 15.03
CA THR A 94 -3.26 8.25 15.55
C THR A 94 -3.12 9.57 14.77
N GLY A 95 -3.03 9.52 13.44
CA GLY A 95 -2.76 10.68 12.58
C GLY A 95 -3.54 10.77 11.26
N HIS A 96 -4.37 9.79 10.90
CA HIS A 96 -5.17 9.83 9.66
C HIS A 96 -6.67 9.97 9.96
N PRO A 97 -7.37 11.02 9.48
CA PRO A 97 -8.82 11.10 9.60
C PRO A 97 -9.45 9.96 8.78
N ARG A 98 -10.48 9.34 9.35
CA ARG A 98 -11.29 8.31 8.67
C ARG A 98 -12.01 8.88 7.46
#